data_AF-A0A0J8C1W6-F1
#
_entry.id   AF-A0A0J8C1W6-F1
#
_cell.length_a   1.000
_cell.length_b   1.000
_cell.length_c   1.000
_cell.angle_alpha   90.00
_cell.angle_beta   90.00
_cell.angle_gamma   90.00
#
_symmetry.space_group_name_H-M   'P 1'
#
loop_
_entity.id
_entity.type
_entity.pdbx_description
1 polymer ?
#
loop_
_entity_poly.entity_id
_entity_poly.type
_entity_poly.pdbx_seq_one_letter_code
_entity_poly.pdbx_strand_id
1 'polypeptide(L)'
;MLLPAKAEVARHLRRYRAWERAMLAAPADLTVRATFEDHGYTLCVLMGKRCAREAADAAERYLRITPAAYLREQDERPRAASISARRGPPGTRRWSFHAGR
;
A
#
# COMPACT_ATOMS: atom_id res chain seq x y z
N MET A 1 -1.84 21.45 -5.11
CA MET A 1 -1.36 20.64 -3.96
C MET A 1 0.12 20.37 -4.18
N LEU A 2 0.98 20.68 -3.19
CA LEU A 2 2.42 20.38 -3.26
C LEU A 2 2.61 18.86 -3.21
N LEU A 3 3.29 18.30 -4.22
CA LEU A 3 3.69 16.90 -4.19
C LEU A 3 4.67 16.65 -3.04
N PRO A 4 4.62 15.49 -2.38
CA PRO A 4 5.61 15.14 -1.38
C PRO A 4 7.00 15.12 -2.01
N ALA A 5 7.98 15.69 -1.31
CA ALA A 5 9.34 15.76 -1.79
C ALA A 5 9.86 14.33 -2.06
N LYS A 6 10.50 14.10 -3.22
CA LYS A 6 11.04 12.78 -3.58
C LYS A 6 11.95 12.20 -2.49
N ALA A 7 12.74 13.04 -1.84
CA ALA A 7 13.63 12.63 -0.75
C ALA A 7 12.86 12.03 0.44
N GLU A 8 11.70 12.60 0.77
CA GLU A 8 10.83 12.10 1.84
C GLU A 8 10.25 10.74 1.46
N VAL A 9 9.66 10.64 0.27
CA VAL A 9 9.10 9.37 -0.24
C VAL A 9 10.17 8.28 -0.27
N ALA A 10 11.38 8.59 -0.73
CA ALA A 10 12.50 7.65 -0.75
C ALA A 10 12.90 7.18 0.66
N ARG A 11 12.88 8.06 1.66
CA ARG A 11 13.17 7.70 3.05
C ARG A 11 12.13 6.75 3.61
N HIS A 12 10.84 7.04 3.40
CA HIS A 12 9.75 6.18 3.89
C HIS A 12 9.72 4.83 3.19
N LEU A 13 9.97 4.79 1.87
CA LEU A 13 10.07 3.54 1.12
C LEU A 13 11.21 2.64 1.63
N ARG A 14 12.40 3.20 1.91
CA ARG A 14 13.51 2.43 2.49
C ARG A 14 13.16 1.84 3.86
N ARG A 15 12.50 2.62 4.73
CA ARG A 15 12.04 2.14 6.04
C ARG A 15 11.01 1.03 5.89
N TYR A 16 10.01 1.21 5.02
CA TYR A 16 9.00 0.19 4.74
C TYR A 16 9.64 -1.14 4.31
N ARG A 17 10.59 -1.13 3.36
CA ARG A 17 11.30 -2.36 2.91
C ARG A 17 12.18 -2.99 3.98
N ALA A 18 12.70 -2.22 4.94
CA ALA A 18 13.42 -2.75 6.08
C ALA A 18 12.46 -3.49 7.04
N TRP A 19 11.30 -2.88 7.32
CA TRP A 19 10.28 -3.48 8.18
C TRP A 19 9.55 -4.65 7.52
N GLU A 20 9.41 -4.67 6.20
CA GLU A 20 8.91 -5.82 5.47
C GLU A 20 9.80 -7.05 5.71
N ARG A 21 11.12 -6.87 5.63
CA ARG A 21 12.09 -7.94 5.96
C ARG A 21 12.04 -8.33 7.43
N ALA A 22 11.88 -7.37 8.35
CA ALA A 22 11.73 -7.65 9.77
C ALA A 22 10.44 -8.44 10.08
N MET A 23 9.32 -8.08 9.44
CA MET A 23 8.04 -8.78 9.57
C MET A 23 8.11 -10.22 9.06
N LEU A 24 8.88 -10.47 7.98
CA LEU A 24 9.16 -11.83 7.51
C LEU A 24 10.04 -12.63 8.46
N ALA A 25 10.98 -11.98 9.16
CA ALA A 25 11.88 -12.62 10.12
C ALA A 25 11.21 -12.91 11.48
N ALA A 26 10.31 -12.03 11.93
CA ALA A 26 9.67 -12.09 13.24
C ALA A 26 8.16 -11.76 13.16
N PRO A 27 7.34 -12.60 12.50
CA PRO A 27 5.92 -12.29 12.27
C PRO A 27 5.06 -12.29 13.54
N ALA A 28 5.53 -12.92 14.62
CA ALA A 28 4.85 -12.94 15.92
C ALA A 28 5.19 -11.73 16.81
N ASP A 29 6.18 -10.92 16.42
CA ASP A 29 6.55 -9.71 17.16
C ASP A 29 5.54 -8.59 16.86
N LEU A 30 4.76 -8.23 17.89
CA LEU A 30 3.71 -7.22 17.77
C LEU A 30 4.27 -5.81 17.55
N THR A 31 5.46 -5.51 18.05
CA THR A 31 6.13 -4.21 17.84
C THR A 31 6.61 -4.08 16.41
N VAL A 32 7.19 -5.15 15.86
CA VAL A 32 7.54 -5.22 14.43
C VAL A 32 6.31 -5.01 13.56
N ARG A 33 5.20 -5.69 13.88
CA ARG A 33 3.94 -5.56 13.15
C ARG A 33 3.38 -4.14 13.21
N ALA A 34 3.29 -3.55 14.40
CA ALA A 34 2.77 -2.19 14.58
C ALA A 34 3.61 -1.15 13.82
N THR A 35 4.94 -1.29 13.86
CA THR A 35 5.84 -0.36 13.17
C THR A 35 5.78 -0.52 11.65
N PHE A 36 5.63 -1.76 11.16
CA PHE A 36 5.40 -2.02 9.75
C PHE A 36 4.10 -1.39 9.25
N GLU A 37 3.01 -1.53 10.01
CA GLU A 37 1.69 -0.95 9.70
C GLU A 37 1.74 0.58 9.69
N ASP A 38 2.42 1.23 10.64
CA ASP A 38 2.60 2.69 10.68
C ASP A 38 3.33 3.24 9.43
N HIS A 39 4.43 2.59 9.05
CA HIS A 39 5.15 2.95 7.84
C HIS A 39 4.35 2.68 6.56
N GLY A 40 3.57 1.59 6.54
CA GLY A 40 2.63 1.29 5.47
C GLY A 40 1.57 2.38 5.34
N TYR A 41 0.98 2.81 6.46
CA TYR A 41 -0.01 3.88 6.50
C TYR A 41 0.55 5.21 5.99
N THR A 42 1.76 5.57 6.41
CA THR A 42 2.43 6.78 5.92
C THR A 42 2.60 6.76 4.39
N LEU A 43 3.04 5.63 3.83
CA LEU A 43 3.15 5.50 2.37
C LEU A 43 1.79 5.57 1.67
N CYS A 44 0.75 4.97 2.23
CA CYS A 44 -0.61 5.04 1.71
C CYS A 44 -1.09 6.50 1.59
N VAL A 45 -0.88 7.32 2.62
CA VAL A 45 -1.25 8.75 2.63
C VAL A 45 -0.43 9.51 1.59
N LEU A 46 0.89 9.33 1.55
CA LEU A 46 1.77 10.04 0.61
C LEU A 46 1.43 9.72 -0.85
N MET A 47 1.10 8.47 -1.16
CA MET A 47 0.88 7.99 -2.53
C MET A 47 -0.61 7.94 -2.94
N GLY A 48 -1.52 8.25 -2.02
CA GLY A 48 -2.97 8.18 -2.26
C GLY A 48 -3.46 6.78 -2.60
N LYS A 49 -2.93 5.74 -1.94
CA LYS A 49 -3.31 4.33 -2.14
C LYS A 49 -3.95 3.76 -0.88
N ARG A 50 -4.78 2.73 -1.06
CA ARG A 50 -5.51 2.09 0.05
C ARG A 50 -4.75 0.94 0.70
N CYS A 51 -3.74 0.40 0.01
CA CYS A 51 -2.96 -0.75 0.46
C CYS A 51 -1.47 -0.37 0.53
N ALA A 52 -0.77 -0.78 1.59
CA ALA A 52 0.65 -0.46 1.78
C ALA A 52 1.55 -0.99 0.64
N ARG A 53 1.25 -2.19 0.14
CA ARG A 53 1.94 -2.76 -1.03
C ARG A 53 1.76 -1.92 -2.29
N GLU A 54 0.52 -1.54 -2.61
CA GLU A 54 0.24 -0.68 -3.77
C GLU A 54 0.88 0.70 -3.62
N ALA A 55 0.95 1.21 -2.40
CA ALA A 55 1.61 2.46 -2.07
C ALA A 55 3.13 2.35 -2.29
N ALA A 56 3.76 1.27 -1.87
CA ALA A 56 5.19 1.02 -2.12
C ALA A 56 5.50 0.95 -3.63
N ASP A 57 4.69 0.22 -4.41
CA ASP A 57 4.86 0.12 -5.87
C ASP A 57 4.66 1.48 -6.56
N ALA A 58 3.72 2.29 -6.06
CA ALA A 58 3.49 3.64 -6.54
C ALA A 58 4.64 4.59 -6.16
N ALA A 59 5.21 4.44 -4.96
CA ALA A 59 6.38 5.19 -4.52
C ALA A 59 7.62 4.87 -5.36
N GLU A 60 7.87 3.59 -5.65
CA GLU A 60 8.96 3.17 -6.53
C GLU A 60 8.86 3.80 -7.92
N ARG A 61 7.65 3.80 -8.50
CA ARG A 61 7.40 4.47 -9.77
C ARG A 61 7.54 5.98 -9.67
N TYR A 62 7.00 6.62 -8.63
CA TYR A 62 7.17 8.06 -8.41
C TYR A 62 8.64 8.49 -8.33
N LEU A 63 9.50 7.66 -7.74
CA LEU A 63 10.92 7.93 -7.65
C LEU A 63 11.63 7.74 -9.00
N ARG A 64 11.25 6.71 -9.78
CA ARG A 64 11.82 6.41 -11.10
C ARG A 64 11.45 7.41 -12.19
N ILE A 65 10.24 7.98 -12.16
CA ILE A 65 9.71 8.84 -13.24
C ILE A 65 9.70 10.31 -12.78
N THR A 66 9.62 11.27 -13.71
CA THR A 66 9.41 12.68 -13.36
C THR A 66 8.04 12.87 -12.68
N PRO A 67 7.92 13.77 -11.67
CA PRO A 67 6.67 13.95 -10.91
C PRO A 67 5.43 14.25 -11.77
N ALA A 68 5.61 14.96 -12.89
CA ALA A 68 4.53 15.28 -13.83
C ALA A 68 3.95 14.04 -14.54
N ALA A 69 4.79 13.06 -14.89
CA ALA A 69 4.33 11.81 -15.50
C ALA A 69 3.55 10.94 -14.48
N TYR A 70 3.97 10.97 -13.22
CA TYR A 70 3.28 10.26 -12.15
C TYR A 70 1.89 10.84 -11.85
N LEU A 71 1.75 12.17 -11.85
CA LEU A 71 0.45 12.83 -11.69
C LEU A 71 -0.54 12.43 -12.80
N ARG A 72 -0.09 12.38 -14.06
CA ARG A 72 -0.94 11.95 -15.17
C ARG A 72 -1.48 10.53 -14.96
N GLU A 73 -0.64 9.60 -14.51
CA GLU A 73 -1.08 8.23 -14.19
C GLU A 73 -2.05 8.19 -13.00
N GLN A 74 -1.84 9.07 -12.02
CA GLN A 74 -2.75 9.27 -10.88
C GLN A 74 -4.09 9.91 -11.27
N ASP A 75 -4.17 10.68 -12.36
CA ASP A 75 -5.43 11.23 -12.89
C ASP A 75 -6.16 10.27 -13.85
N GLU A 76 -5.41 9.39 -14.52
CA GLU A 76 -5.94 8.34 -15.40
C GLU A 76 -6.50 7.14 -14.61
N ARG A 77 -5.85 6.73 -13.51
CA ARG A 77 -6.34 5.62 -12.64
C ARG A 77 -7.66 5.82 -11.90
N PRO A 78 -8.03 7.00 -11.37
CA PRO A 78 -9.33 7.21 -10.72
C PRO A 78 -10.48 7.14 -11.73
N ARG A 79 -10.21 7.36 -13.04
CA ARG A 79 -11.19 7.15 -14.11
C ARG A 79 -11.29 5.68 -14.55
N ALA A 80 -10.21 4.91 -14.48
CA ALA A 80 -10.24 3.49 -14.84
C ALA A 80 -10.85 2.60 -13.74
N ALA A 81 -10.60 2.91 -12.46
CA ALA A 81 -11.10 2.10 -11.34
C ALA A 81 -12.62 2.26 -11.09
N SER A 82 -13.25 3.33 -11.58
CA SER A 82 -14.68 3.57 -11.46
C SER A 82 -15.54 2.83 -12.51
N ILE A 83 -14.92 2.25 -13.55
CA ILE A 83 -15.64 1.57 -14.64
C ILE A 83 -15.70 0.03 -14.45
N SER A 84 -14.91 -0.55 -13.53
CA SER A 84 -14.92 -1.99 -13.26
C SER A 84 -15.86 -2.45 -12.13
N ALA A 85 -16.68 -1.55 -11.55
CA ALA A 85 -17.60 -1.89 -10.46
C ALA A 85 -19.00 -2.34 -10.93
N ARG A 86 -19.11 -3.26 -11.91
CA ARG A 86 -20.35 -3.99 -12.20
C ARG A 86 -20.10 -5.36 -12.85
N ARG A 87 -19.59 -6.35 -12.08
CA ARG A 87 -19.98 -7.75 -12.27
C ARG A 87 -19.55 -8.66 -11.10
N GLY A 88 -20.54 -9.20 -10.38
CA GLY A 88 -20.36 -10.36 -9.49
C GLY A 88 -21.25 -10.34 -8.23
N PRO A 89 -22.29 -11.17 -8.12
CA PRO A 89 -23.10 -11.33 -6.90
C PRO A 89 -22.37 -12.16 -5.82
N PRO A 90 -22.80 -12.12 -4.55
CA PRO A 90 -22.02 -12.61 -3.41
C PRO A 90 -22.00 -14.14 -3.34
N GLY A 91 -20.83 -14.73 -3.58
CA GLY A 91 -20.54 -16.12 -3.25
C GLY A 91 -20.36 -16.27 -1.74
N THR A 92 -21.27 -17.00 -1.12
CA THR A 92 -21.24 -17.39 0.29
C THR A 92 -19.92 -18.08 0.65
N ARG A 93 -19.16 -17.51 1.59
CA ARG A 93 -18.12 -18.24 2.32
C ARG A 93 -18.47 -18.26 3.79
N ARG A 94 -19.24 -19.28 4.12
CA ARG A 94 -19.47 -19.83 5.47
C ARG A 94 -18.11 -20.24 6.05
N TRP A 95 -17.62 -19.52 7.05
CA TRP A 95 -16.51 -19.98 7.89
C TRP A 95 -17.10 -20.70 9.09
N SER A 96 -17.06 -22.03 9.05
CA SER A 96 -17.33 -22.87 10.21
C SER A 96 -16.05 -22.97 11.04
N PHE A 97 -16.01 -22.22 12.14
CA PHE A 97 -15.14 -22.54 13.26
C PHE A 97 -15.76 -23.71 14.02
N HIS A 98 -15.15 -24.89 13.92
CA HIS A 98 -15.29 -25.93 14.94
C HIS A 98 -13.88 -26.37 15.35
N ALA A 99 -13.37 -25.72 16.39
CA ALA A 99 -12.38 -26.32 17.28
C ALA A 99 -13.12 -27.26 18.24
N GLY A 100 -12.60 -28.47 18.39
CA GLY A 100 -13.29 -29.60 19.01
C GLY A 100 -13.35 -29.58 20.54
N ARG A 101 -14.20 -30.45 21.06
CA ARG A 101 -13.82 -31.50 22.01
C ARG A 101 -14.86 -32.61 21.98
#